data_AF-A0A9P8KG45-F1
#
_entry.id   AF-A0A9P8KG45-F1
#
_cell.length_a   1.000
_cell.length_b   1.000
_cell.length_c   1.000
_cell.angle_alpha   90.00
_cell.angle_beta   90.00
_cell.angle_gamma   90.00
#
_symmetry.space_group_name_H-M   'P 1'
#
loop_
_entity.id
_entity.type
_entity.pdbx_description
1 polymer ?
#
loop_
_entity_poly.entity_id
_entity_poly.type
_entity_poly.pdbx_seq_one_letter_code
_entity_poly.pdbx_strand_id
1 'polypeptide(L)'
;MGPLRSLALANFSTKMARLDATMESSNGNTHVATLQKWREAGKEAEFLVEMTRGAGEVKPRTALEVAQFLAKGSPTMSSICREILAARIIDTLDPEKYKQHQKLIIGEATPANAYWIMATIRALQIDARILHAGLSNKAKAESTCTRCVTEL
;
A
#
# COMPACT_ATOMS: atom_id res chain seq x y z
N MET A 1 3.97 22.14 2.09
CA MET A 1 2.74 21.31 2.21
C MET A 1 1.80 21.93 3.23
N GLY A 2 0.50 21.63 3.17
CA GLY A 2 -0.46 22.13 4.17
C GLY A 2 -0.43 21.30 5.46
N PRO A 3 -0.64 21.90 6.65
CA PRO A 3 -0.48 21.24 7.95
C PRO A 3 -1.38 20.01 8.15
N LEU A 4 -2.58 20.00 7.54
CA LEU A 4 -3.51 18.87 7.62
C LEU A 4 -2.98 17.60 6.95
N ARG A 5 -2.21 17.73 5.86
CA ARG A 5 -1.65 16.57 5.15
C ARG A 5 -0.53 15.93 5.96
N SER A 6 0.39 16.73 6.49
CA SER A 6 1.48 16.23 7.32
C SER A 6 0.95 15.54 8.58
N LEU A 7 -0.12 16.09 9.19
CA LEU A 7 -0.81 15.43 10.30
C LEU A 7 -1.44 14.09 9.89
N ALA A 8 -2.08 14.02 8.71
CA ALA A 8 -2.65 12.77 8.21
C ALA A 8 -1.59 11.67 7.97
N LEU A 9 -0.41 12.03 7.47
CA LEU A 9 0.72 11.11 7.29
C LEU A 9 1.27 10.64 8.64
N ALA A 10 1.45 11.56 9.58
CA ALA A 10 1.95 11.25 10.93
C ALA A 10 0.99 10.35 11.72
N ASN A 11 -0.32 10.58 11.60
CA ASN A 11 -1.35 9.76 12.22
C ASN A 11 -1.46 8.36 11.58
N PHE A 12 -1.06 8.20 10.32
CA PHE A 12 -1.05 6.91 9.66
C PHE A 12 0.05 5.99 10.22
N SER A 13 1.29 6.48 10.27
CA SER A 13 2.41 5.79 10.92
C SER A 13 3.62 6.72 11.10
N THR A 14 4.47 6.39 12.07
CA THR A 14 5.76 7.10 12.26
C THR A 14 6.69 6.92 11.05
N LYS A 15 6.55 5.82 10.29
CA LYS A 15 7.33 5.58 9.06
C LYS A 15 6.86 6.47 7.91
N MET A 16 5.57 6.74 7.82
CA MET A 16 5.02 7.70 6.87
C MET A 16 5.51 9.13 7.16
N ALA A 17 5.60 9.52 8.44
CA ALA A 17 6.22 10.78 8.81
C ALA A 17 7.70 10.86 8.38
N ARG A 18 8.46 9.77 8.53
CA ARG A 18 9.86 9.70 8.05
C ARG A 18 9.95 9.77 6.53
N LEU A 19 9.07 9.07 5.81
CA LEU A 19 9.01 9.12 4.35
C LEU A 19 8.81 10.57 3.89
N ASP A 20 7.86 11.26 4.53
CA ASP A 20 7.54 12.64 4.20
C ASP A 20 8.74 13.57 4.44
N ALA A 21 9.36 13.49 5.63
CA ALA A 21 10.55 14.26 5.96
C ALA A 21 11.73 13.97 5.01
N THR A 22 11.91 12.70 4.61
CA THR A 22 12.96 12.31 3.66
C THR A 22 12.71 12.94 2.30
N MET A 23 11.46 12.89 1.81
CA MET A 23 11.09 13.54 0.56
C MET A 23 11.28 15.04 0.62
N GLU A 24 10.83 15.71 1.68
CA GLU A 24 11.00 17.16 1.86
C GLU A 24 12.48 17.57 1.90
N SER A 25 13.34 16.80 2.57
CA SER A 25 14.79 17.07 2.64
C SER A 25 15.48 17.06 1.26
N SER A 26 14.89 16.36 0.29
CA SER A 26 15.34 16.28 -1.10
C SER A 26 14.60 17.22 -2.06
N ASN A 27 13.84 18.21 -1.56
CA ASN A 27 12.93 19.05 -2.35
C ASN A 27 11.88 18.24 -3.14
N GLY A 28 11.53 17.05 -2.64
CA GLY A 28 10.55 16.14 -3.21
C GLY A 28 9.17 16.25 -2.55
N ASN A 29 8.25 15.38 -2.95
CA ASN A 29 6.91 15.27 -2.36
C ASN A 29 6.31 13.86 -2.56
N THR A 30 5.21 13.58 -1.87
CA THR A 30 4.46 12.32 -1.97
C THR A 30 3.12 12.50 -2.72
N HIS A 31 3.07 13.42 -3.68
CA HIS A 31 1.85 13.69 -4.47
C HIS A 31 1.64 12.64 -5.56
N VAL A 32 0.44 12.62 -6.13
CA VAL A 32 0.00 11.62 -7.13
C VAL A 32 1.00 11.46 -8.29
N ALA A 33 1.50 12.56 -8.86
CA ALA A 33 2.46 12.51 -9.97
C ALA A 33 3.78 11.80 -9.58
N THR A 34 4.26 12.02 -8.36
CA THR A 34 5.48 11.36 -7.85
C THR A 34 5.23 9.87 -7.61
N LEU A 35 4.10 9.54 -6.99
CA LEU A 35 3.70 8.14 -6.74
C LEU A 35 3.47 7.38 -8.05
N GLN A 36 2.99 8.05 -9.10
CA GLN A 36 2.84 7.44 -10.42
C GLN A 36 4.19 7.11 -11.03
N LYS A 37 5.17 8.02 -10.95
CA LYS A 37 6.56 7.73 -11.37
C LYS A 37 7.16 6.56 -10.60
N TRP A 38 6.88 6.45 -9.30
CA TRP A 38 7.31 5.31 -8.49
C TRP A 38 6.70 3.99 -8.98
N ARG A 39 5.40 3.99 -9.29
CA ARG A 39 4.72 2.82 -9.86
C ARG A 39 5.30 2.42 -11.21
N GLU A 40 5.50 3.39 -12.11
CA GLU A 40 6.08 3.16 -13.44
C GLU A 40 7.52 2.62 -13.34
N ALA A 41 8.27 3.03 -12.33
CA ALA A 41 9.61 2.55 -12.05
C ALA A 41 9.66 1.26 -11.19
N GLY A 42 8.52 0.61 -10.93
CA GLY A 42 8.45 -0.64 -10.15
C GLY A 42 8.91 -0.51 -8.70
N LYS A 43 8.72 0.67 -8.07
CA LYS A 43 9.12 0.91 -6.68
C LYS A 43 8.11 0.27 -5.72
N GLU A 44 8.39 -0.94 -5.27
CA GLU A 44 7.54 -1.71 -4.36
C GLU A 44 7.96 -1.55 -2.88
N ALA A 45 7.53 -2.48 -2.02
CA ALA A 45 7.67 -2.41 -0.57
C ALA A 45 9.11 -2.22 -0.08
N GLU A 46 10.09 -2.87 -0.71
CA GLU A 46 11.51 -2.80 -0.36
C GLU A 46 12.06 -1.37 -0.53
N PHE A 47 11.60 -0.64 -1.55
CA PHE A 47 11.96 0.76 -1.72
C PHE A 47 11.48 1.62 -0.56
N LEU A 48 10.25 1.39 -0.07
CA LEU A 48 9.71 2.12 1.08
C LEU A 48 10.48 1.80 2.37
N VAL A 49 10.94 0.56 2.53
CA VAL A 49 11.82 0.18 3.64
C VAL A 49 13.11 0.99 3.59
N GLU A 50 13.80 1.02 2.44
CA GLU A 50 15.05 1.78 2.30
C GLU A 50 14.88 3.28 2.59
N MET A 51 13.74 3.86 2.18
CA MET A 51 13.45 5.28 2.40
C MET A 51 13.10 5.63 3.86
N THR A 52 12.66 4.67 4.67
CA THR A 52 12.09 4.95 6.01
C THR A 52 12.81 4.28 7.17
N ARG A 53 13.75 3.38 6.86
CA ARG A 53 14.58 2.68 7.84
C ARG A 53 15.49 3.67 8.55
N GLY A 54 15.37 3.69 9.88
CA GLY A 54 16.22 4.52 10.74
C GLY A 54 17.63 3.95 10.88
N ALA A 55 18.57 4.78 11.32
CA ALA A 55 19.88 4.32 11.75
C ALA A 55 19.73 3.27 12.88
N GLY A 56 20.42 2.14 12.77
CA GLY A 56 20.33 1.04 13.73
C GLY A 56 19.13 0.09 13.56
N GLU A 57 18.16 0.39 12.70
CA GLU A 57 17.08 -0.56 12.38
C GLU A 57 17.60 -1.68 11.46
N VAL A 58 17.32 -2.93 11.85
CA VAL A 58 17.67 -4.13 11.07
C VAL A 58 16.91 -4.12 9.75
N LYS A 59 17.63 -4.35 8.65
CA LYS A 59 17.03 -4.50 7.32
C LYS A 59 16.25 -5.83 7.23
N PRO A 60 14.94 -5.78 6.91
CA PRO A 60 14.16 -6.96 6.58
C PRO A 60 14.79 -7.80 5.47
N ARG A 61 14.74 -9.13 5.62
CA ARG A 61 15.29 -10.12 4.68
C ARG A 61 14.20 -10.95 4.01
N THR A 62 13.02 -11.05 4.61
CA THR A 62 11.89 -11.82 4.06
C THR A 62 10.71 -10.90 3.72
N ALA A 63 9.83 -11.34 2.82
CA ALA A 63 8.60 -10.60 2.49
C ALA A 63 7.72 -10.35 3.72
N LEU A 64 7.66 -11.33 4.63
CA LEU A 64 6.97 -11.19 5.92
C LEU A 64 7.61 -10.11 6.79
N GLU A 65 8.94 -10.08 6.91
CA GLU A 65 9.64 -9.04 7.67
C GLU A 65 9.46 -7.65 7.05
N VAL A 66 9.40 -7.56 5.71
CA VAL A 66 9.10 -6.30 5.00
C VAL A 66 7.68 -5.83 5.35
N ALA A 67 6.69 -6.70 5.24
CA ALA A 67 5.31 -6.37 5.59
C ALA A 67 5.16 -5.98 7.07
N GLN A 68 5.78 -6.73 7.98
CA GLN A 68 5.82 -6.42 9.41
C GLN A 68 6.48 -5.07 9.68
N PHE A 69 7.59 -4.78 9.02
CA PHE A 69 8.24 -3.48 9.14
C PHE A 69 7.29 -2.36 8.72
N LEU A 70 6.67 -2.45 7.54
CA LEU A 70 5.79 -1.41 7.02
C LEU A 70 4.48 -1.25 7.82
N ALA A 71 3.98 -2.32 8.44
CA ALA A 71 2.79 -2.30 9.28
C ALA A 71 3.08 -1.84 10.73
N LYS A 72 4.32 -1.99 11.21
CA LYS A 72 4.67 -1.74 12.61
C LYS A 72 4.38 -0.29 13.02
N GLY A 73 3.58 -0.14 14.07
CA GLY A 73 3.21 1.16 14.61
C GLY A 73 2.20 1.93 13.76
N SER A 74 1.56 1.29 12.77
CA SER A 74 0.44 1.86 12.04
C SER A 74 -0.89 1.30 12.56
N PRO A 75 -1.72 2.10 13.25
CA PRO A 75 -3.05 1.67 13.65
C PRO A 75 -3.93 1.35 12.43
N THR A 76 -3.79 2.14 11.35
CA THR A 76 -4.53 1.93 10.10
C THR A 76 -4.21 0.59 9.46
N MET A 77 -2.93 0.20 9.35
CA MET A 77 -2.57 -1.11 8.83
C MET A 77 -3.09 -2.25 9.71
N SER A 78 -3.06 -2.06 11.03
CA SER A 78 -3.60 -3.06 11.96
C SER A 78 -5.10 -3.30 11.75
N SER A 79 -5.87 -2.23 11.55
CA SER A 79 -7.30 -2.31 11.21
C SER A 79 -7.51 -2.96 9.86
N ILE A 80 -6.75 -2.57 8.83
CA ILE A 80 -6.85 -3.16 7.48
C ILE A 80 -6.58 -4.67 7.52
N CYS A 81 -5.53 -5.13 8.21
CA CYS A 81 -5.24 -6.55 8.33
C CYS A 81 -6.39 -7.32 9.02
N ARG A 82 -7.05 -6.72 10.02
CA ARG A 82 -8.24 -7.32 10.65
C ARG A 82 -9.42 -7.39 9.69
N GLU A 83 -9.67 -6.34 8.92
CA GLU A 83 -10.73 -6.32 7.90
C GLU A 83 -10.47 -7.36 6.80
N ILE A 84 -9.21 -7.54 6.37
CA ILE A 84 -8.83 -8.58 5.41
C ILE A 84 -9.21 -9.98 5.94
N LEU A 85 -8.90 -10.27 7.21
CA LEU A 85 -9.23 -11.54 7.84
C LEU A 85 -10.74 -11.70 8.04
N ALA A 86 -11.43 -10.65 8.50
CA ALA A 86 -12.87 -10.67 8.73
C ALA A 86 -13.68 -10.83 7.44
N ALA A 87 -13.22 -10.19 6.36
CA ALA A 87 -13.81 -10.30 5.04
C ALA A 87 -13.50 -11.63 4.33
N ARG A 88 -12.59 -12.45 4.89
CA ARG A 88 -12.18 -13.76 4.36
C ARG A 88 -11.73 -13.71 2.89
N ILE A 89 -11.07 -12.62 2.49
CA ILE A 89 -10.67 -12.41 1.08
C ILE A 89 -9.50 -13.30 0.62
N ILE A 90 -8.81 -13.92 1.58
CA ILE A 90 -7.69 -14.84 1.33
C ILE A 90 -8.14 -16.31 1.30
N ASP A 91 -9.39 -16.58 1.69
CA ASP A 91 -9.91 -17.93 1.72
C ASP A 91 -10.24 -18.40 0.30
N THR A 92 -10.46 -19.70 0.15
CA THR A 92 -10.98 -20.26 -1.12
C THR A 92 -12.27 -19.55 -1.49
N LEU A 93 -12.40 -19.18 -2.77
CA LEU A 93 -13.58 -18.52 -3.31
C LEU A 93 -14.83 -19.34 -2.96
N ASP A 94 -15.75 -18.72 -2.23
CA ASP A 94 -17.10 -19.23 -2.01
C ASP A 94 -17.96 -18.85 -3.24
N PRO A 95 -18.28 -19.80 -4.15
CA PRO A 95 -18.99 -19.51 -5.38
C PRO A 95 -20.45 -19.13 -5.13
N GLU A 96 -21.05 -19.62 -4.04
CA GLU A 96 -22.44 -19.33 -3.69
C GLU A 96 -22.58 -17.87 -3.27
N LYS A 97 -21.62 -17.35 -2.51
CA LYS A 97 -21.65 -15.97 -2.01
C LYS A 97 -21.09 -14.93 -2.99
N TYR A 98 -20.00 -15.23 -3.70
CA TYR A 98 -19.24 -14.21 -4.45
C TYR A 98 -19.20 -14.43 -5.96
N LYS A 99 -19.75 -15.54 -6.47
CA LYS A 99 -19.80 -15.97 -7.87
C LYS A 99 -18.41 -16.19 -8.52
N GLN A 100 -17.60 -15.14 -8.60
CA GLN A 100 -16.33 -15.12 -9.34
C GLN A 100 -15.17 -14.49 -8.57
N HIS A 101 -15.41 -13.45 -7.76
CA HIS A 101 -14.33 -12.71 -7.10
C HIS A 101 -14.73 -12.23 -5.71
N GLN A 102 -13.83 -12.41 -4.75
CA GLN A 102 -13.87 -11.78 -3.43
C GLN A 102 -12.95 -10.55 -3.46
N LYS A 103 -13.51 -9.36 -3.22
CA LYS A 103 -12.75 -8.09 -3.25
C LYS A 103 -13.08 -7.28 -2.00
N LEU A 104 -12.05 -6.66 -1.42
CA LEU A 104 -12.18 -5.66 -0.35
C LEU A 104 -11.83 -4.28 -0.91
N ILE A 105 -12.68 -3.29 -0.66
CA ILE A 105 -12.43 -1.90 -1.04
C ILE A 105 -11.99 -1.14 0.21
N ILE A 106 -10.81 -0.52 0.14
CA ILE A 106 -10.27 0.33 1.20
C ILE A 106 -10.28 1.77 0.70
N GLY A 107 -11.05 2.64 1.35
CA GLY A 107 -11.07 4.07 1.06
C GLY A 107 -9.99 4.80 1.85
N GLU A 108 -9.15 5.56 1.17
CA GLU A 108 -8.10 6.37 1.78
C GLU A 108 -8.01 7.74 1.08
N ALA A 109 -8.02 8.81 1.88
CA ALA A 109 -8.03 10.18 1.36
C ALA A 109 -6.63 10.64 0.92
N THR A 110 -5.57 10.13 1.53
CA THR A 110 -4.20 10.55 1.25
C THR A 110 -3.53 9.59 0.27
N PRO A 111 -3.13 10.03 -0.95
CA PRO A 111 -2.55 9.13 -1.95
C PRO A 111 -1.31 8.37 -1.48
N ALA A 112 -0.49 9.00 -0.63
CA ALA A 112 0.71 8.38 -0.08
C ALA A 112 0.37 7.23 0.90
N ASN A 113 -0.66 7.40 1.74
CA ASN A 113 -1.19 6.33 2.59
C ASN A 113 -1.72 5.18 1.74
N ALA A 114 -2.49 5.48 0.68
CA ALA A 114 -2.99 4.46 -0.24
C ALA A 114 -1.84 3.67 -0.89
N TYR A 115 -0.77 4.35 -1.30
CA TYR A 115 0.45 3.72 -1.81
C TYR A 115 1.10 2.80 -0.80
N TRP A 116 1.24 3.27 0.44
CA TRP A 116 1.80 2.50 1.55
C TRP A 116 0.98 1.24 1.85
N ILE A 117 -0.36 1.36 1.90
CA ILE A 117 -1.28 0.24 2.11
C ILE A 117 -1.08 -0.80 1.00
N MET A 118 -1.12 -0.36 -0.27
CA MET A 118 -0.96 -1.26 -1.42
C MET A 118 0.37 -2.01 -1.36
N ALA A 119 1.49 -1.31 -1.14
CA ALA A 119 2.81 -1.92 -1.07
C ALA A 119 2.91 -2.92 0.11
N THR A 120 2.34 -2.59 1.26
CA THR A 120 2.34 -3.46 2.44
C THR A 120 1.51 -4.73 2.22
N ILE A 121 0.32 -4.60 1.62
CA ILE A 121 -0.56 -5.75 1.32
C ILE A 121 0.09 -6.66 0.25
N ARG A 122 0.72 -6.07 -0.77
CA ARG A 122 1.44 -6.85 -1.80
C ARG A 122 2.65 -7.60 -1.25
N ALA A 123 3.33 -7.06 -0.24
CA ALA A 123 4.39 -7.78 0.46
C ALA A 123 3.87 -9.04 1.19
N LEU A 124 2.57 -9.08 1.52
CA LEU A 124 1.88 -10.28 2.04
C LEU A 124 1.36 -11.21 0.92
N GLN A 125 1.77 -10.99 -0.33
CA GLN A 125 1.33 -11.75 -1.51
C GLN A 125 -0.17 -11.65 -1.81
N ILE A 126 -0.84 -10.62 -1.29
CA ILE A 126 -2.24 -10.32 -1.61
C ILE A 126 -2.24 -9.29 -2.74
N ASP A 127 -2.89 -9.58 -3.86
CA ASP A 127 -2.99 -8.60 -4.95
C ASP A 127 -3.81 -7.39 -4.47
N ALA A 128 -3.18 -6.22 -4.56
CA ALA A 128 -3.80 -4.94 -4.23
C ALA A 128 -3.56 -3.96 -5.35
N ARG A 129 -4.54 -3.10 -5.63
CA ARG A 129 -4.49 -2.08 -6.67
C ARG A 129 -5.09 -0.79 -6.10
N ILE A 130 -4.51 0.35 -6.46
CA ILE A 130 -5.07 1.67 -6.09
C ILE A 130 -5.87 2.16 -7.29
N LEU A 131 -7.10 2.58 -7.03
CA LEU A 131 -7.95 3.28 -7.98
C LEU A 131 -8.07 4.75 -7.56
N HIS A 132 -7.70 5.69 -8.43
CA HIS A 132 -7.96 7.12 -8.21
C HIS A 132 -8.30 7.83 -9.52
N ALA A 133 -8.90 9.04 -9.41
CA ALA A 133 -9.35 9.81 -10.57
C ALA A 133 -8.25 10.04 -11.61
N GLY A 134 -7.04 10.35 -11.15
CA GLY A 134 -5.85 10.57 -11.99
C GLY A 134 -5.29 9.34 -12.74
N LEU A 135 -5.89 8.15 -12.64
CA LEU A 135 -5.49 7.01 -13.48
C LEU A 135 -6.09 7.09 -14.87
N SER A 136 -5.33 6.64 -15.87
CA SER A 136 -5.84 6.47 -17.24
C SER A 136 -6.97 5.43 -17.27
N ASN A 137 -7.87 5.53 -18.24
CA ASN A 137 -8.97 4.55 -18.40
C ASN A 137 -8.44 3.13 -18.62
N LYS A 138 -7.28 2.99 -19.30
CA LYS A 138 -6.59 1.72 -19.46
C LYS A 138 -6.12 1.15 -18.12
N ALA A 139 -5.45 1.95 -17.29
CA ALA A 139 -5.02 1.53 -15.95
C ALA A 139 -6.20 1.22 -15.01
N LYS A 140 -7.34 1.92 -15.16
CA LYS A 140 -8.58 1.60 -14.45
C LYS A 140 -9.16 0.26 -14.89
N ALA A 141 -9.16 -0.05 -16.19
CA ALA A 141 -9.62 -1.34 -16.70
C ALA A 141 -8.69 -2.51 -16.29
N GLU A 142 -7.38 -2.28 -16.28
CA GLU A 142 -6.39 -3.28 -15.84
C GLU A 142 -6.47 -3.55 -14.33
N SER A 143 -6.86 -2.56 -13.53
CA SER A 143 -7.02 -2.74 -12.07
C SER A 143 -8.33 -3.41 -11.67
N THR A 144 -9.34 -3.44 -12.55
CA THR A 144 -10.61 -4.14 -12.31
C THR A 144 -10.62 -5.56 -12.87
N CYS A 145 -9.80 -5.84 -13.87
CA CYS A 145 -9.66 -7.15 -14.53
C CYS A 145 -8.55 -7.99 -13.88
N THR A 146 -8.94 -8.90 -13.00
CA THR A 146 -8.03 -9.93 -12.48
C THR A 146 -8.00 -11.07 -13.51
N ARG A 147 -6.96 -11.17 -14.34
CA ARG A 147 -6.70 -12.46 -15.01
C ARG A 147 -6.39 -13.45 -13.91
N CYS A 148 -7.30 -14.40 -13.69
CA CYS A 148 -7.04 -15.55 -12.84
C CYS A 148 -5.75 -16.19 -13.35
N VAL A 149 -4.70 -16.20 -12.53
CA VAL A 149 -3.56 -17.08 -12.75
C VAL A 149 -4.05 -18.47 -12.35
N THR A 150 -4.81 -19.10 -13.25
CA THR A 150 -4.93 -20.55 -13.29
C THR A 150 -3.61 -21.06 -13.85
N GLU A 151 -2.74 -21.53 -12.98
CA GLU A 151 -1.73 -22.60 -13.19
C GLU A 151 -0.67 -22.51 -12.07
N LEU A 152 -0.90 -23.27 -11.00
CA LEU A 152 0.12 -23.99 -10.24
C LEU A 152 -0.37 -25.43 -10.08
#